data_AF-A0A392LWW0-F1
#
_entry.id   AF-A0A392LWW0-F1
#
_cell.length_a   1.000
_cell.length_b   1.000
_cell.length_c   1.000
_cell.angle_alpha   90.00
_cell.angle_beta   90.00
_cell.angle_gamma   90.00
#
_symmetry.space_group_name_H-M   'P 1'
#
loop_
_entity.id
_entity.type
_entity.pdbx_description
1 polymer ?
#
loop_
_entity_poly.entity_id
_entity_poly.type
_entity_poly.pdbx_seq_one_letter_code
_entity_poly.pdbx_strand_id
1 'polypeptide(L)'
;MEAEAYFLAKEDGIVAGIALAEMIFNEVDLSLKVEWSKKDGDFVHKGIQFGKVYGRAHNIVVAERVVLNFMQRMSGIATLTKAMAEAASPAYILETRKTAPCLRLLDKWAHKVNN
;
A
#
# COMPACT_ATOMS: atom_id res chain seq x y z
N MET A 1 21.14 -13.50 -10.80
CA MET A 1 21.04 -13.78 -9.36
C MET A 1 19.59 -13.60 -8.96
N GLU A 2 18.99 -14.64 -8.40
CA GLU A 2 17.67 -14.54 -7.78
C GLU A 2 17.83 -14.00 -6.35
N ALA A 3 16.84 -13.27 -5.88
CA ALA A 3 16.80 -12.70 -4.55
C ALA A 3 15.38 -12.72 -4.00
N GLU A 4 15.31 -12.57 -2.68
CA GLU A 4 14.09 -12.49 -1.91
C GLU A 4 14.11 -11.19 -1.10
N ALA A 5 13.00 -10.46 -1.10
CA ALA A 5 12.82 -9.24 -0.35
C ALA A 5 11.48 -9.24 0.39
N TYR A 6 11.42 -8.49 1.50
CA TYR A 6 10.27 -8.47 2.40
C TYR A 6 9.74 -7.05 2.59
N PHE A 7 8.41 -6.94 2.68
CA PHE A 7 7.72 -5.72 3.05
C PHE A 7 7.57 -5.66 4.58
N LEU A 8 8.22 -4.68 5.20
CA LEU A 8 8.24 -4.46 6.65
C LEU A 8 7.49 -3.18 7.01
N ALA A 9 6.49 -3.28 7.89
CA ALA A 9 5.86 -2.11 8.47
C ALA A 9 6.80 -1.43 9.47
N LYS A 10 7.15 -0.16 9.23
CA LYS A 10 8.02 0.61 10.14
C LYS A 10 7.26 1.35 11.23
N GLU A 11 5.94 1.43 11.11
CA GLU A 11 5.00 2.10 12.00
C GLU A 11 3.65 1.35 11.99
N ASP A 12 2.82 1.62 12.99
CA ASP A 12 1.47 1.09 13.07
C ASP A 12 0.56 1.83 12.08
N GLY A 13 -0.37 1.13 11.44
CA GLY A 13 -1.30 1.76 10.50
C GLY A 13 -2.12 0.79 9.67
N ILE A 14 -2.85 1.35 8.70
CA ILE A 14 -3.65 0.59 7.73
C ILE A 14 -2.83 0.39 6.46
N VAL A 15 -2.71 -0.86 6.00
CA VAL A 15 -2.07 -1.17 4.73
C VAL A 15 -2.99 -0.77 3.59
N ALA A 16 -2.46 -0.02 2.62
CA ALA A 16 -3.13 0.27 1.36
C ALA A 16 -2.13 0.33 0.20
N GLY A 17 -2.56 -0.14 -0.97
CA GLY A 17 -1.79 -0.15 -2.21
C GLY A 17 -1.18 -1.51 -2.58
N ILE A 18 -1.61 -2.61 -1.95
CA ILE A 18 -1.17 -3.97 -2.31
C ILE A 18 -1.55 -4.29 -3.76
N ALA A 19 -2.80 -4.03 -4.15
CA ALA A 19 -3.25 -4.29 -5.52
C ALA A 19 -2.47 -3.45 -6.55
N LEU A 20 -2.08 -2.22 -6.20
CA LEU A 20 -1.22 -1.39 -7.05
C LEU A 20 0.21 -1.92 -7.10
N ALA A 21 0.75 -2.43 -5.98
CA ALA A 21 2.06 -3.06 -5.93
C ALA A 21 2.12 -4.26 -6.89
N GLU A 22 1.08 -5.12 -6.88
CA GLU A 22 0.96 -6.24 -7.82
C GLU A 22 0.95 -5.78 -9.27
N MET A 23 0.20 -4.71 -9.60
CA MET A 23 0.20 -4.14 -10.95
C MET A 23 1.61 -3.66 -11.37
N ILE A 24 2.34 -2.99 -10.48
CA ILE A 24 3.69 -2.49 -10.76
C ILE A 24 4.67 -3.65 -10.95
N PHE A 25 4.62 -4.67 -10.09
CA PHE A 25 5.49 -5.85 -10.23
C PHE A 25 5.22 -6.60 -11.54
N ASN A 26 3.95 -6.78 -11.89
CA ASN A 26 3.56 -7.43 -13.15
C ASN A 26 4.02 -6.63 -14.39
N GLU A 27 3.98 -5.30 -14.33
CA GLU A 27 4.47 -4.43 -15.40
C GLU A 27 5.99 -4.52 -15.56
N VAL A 28 6.73 -4.62 -14.45
CA VAL A 28 8.19 -4.73 -14.48
C VAL A 28 8.65 -6.10 -14.96
N ASP A 29 8.10 -7.18 -14.40
CA ASP A 29 8.45 -8.56 -14.74
C ASP A 29 7.41 -9.56 -14.22
N LEU A 30 6.66 -10.17 -15.15
CA LEU A 30 5.65 -11.20 -14.85
C LEU A 30 6.20 -12.47 -14.18
N SER A 31 7.53 -12.67 -14.16
CA SER A 31 8.15 -13.79 -13.46
C SER A 31 8.39 -13.53 -11.97
N LEU A 32 8.22 -12.29 -11.49
CA LEU A 32 8.29 -11.97 -10.07
C LEU A 32 7.11 -12.61 -9.34
N LYS A 33 7.41 -13.36 -8.28
CA LYS A 33 6.42 -13.96 -7.40
C LYS A 33 6.24 -13.07 -6.19
N VAL A 34 5.01 -12.65 -5.92
CA VAL A 34 4.68 -11.80 -4.78
C VAL A 34 3.65 -12.52 -3.92
N GLU A 35 3.89 -12.55 -2.62
CA GLU A 35 3.03 -13.18 -1.61
C GLU A 35 2.71 -12.15 -0.53
N TRP A 36 1.43 -12.06 -0.14
CA TRP A 36 0.97 -11.12 0.89
C TRP A 36 0.31 -11.87 2.03
N SER A 37 0.61 -11.47 3.27
CA SER A 37 -0.08 -11.98 4.48
C SER A 37 -1.15 -11.02 5.00
N LYS A 38 -1.32 -9.89 4.33
CA LYS A 38 -2.32 -8.85 4.60
C LYS A 38 -3.01 -8.45 3.31
N LYS A 39 -4.18 -7.84 3.43
CA LYS A 39 -4.91 -7.20 2.33
C LYS A 39 -5.03 -5.70 2.57
N ASP A 40 -5.37 -4.96 1.53
CA ASP A 40 -5.73 -3.55 1.65
C ASP A 40 -6.86 -3.39 2.68
N GLY A 41 -6.65 -2.52 3.67
CA GLY A 41 -7.61 -2.25 4.75
C GLY A 41 -7.28 -2.94 6.07
N ASP A 42 -6.34 -3.88 6.06
CA ASP A 42 -5.89 -4.51 7.30
C ASP A 42 -5.02 -3.56 8.12
N PHE A 43 -5.20 -3.62 9.45
CA PHE A 43 -4.31 -2.98 10.40
C PHE A 43 -3.03 -3.81 10.60
N VAL A 44 -1.89 -3.12 10.66
CA VAL A 44 -0.56 -3.68 10.91
C VAL A 44 0.12 -2.97 12.05
N HIS A 45 0.90 -3.73 12.82
CA HIS A 45 1.80 -3.20 13.84
C HIS A 45 3.23 -3.07 13.28
N LYS A 46 3.97 -2.10 13.80
CA LYS A 46 5.39 -1.92 13.56
C LYS A 46 6.15 -3.23 13.76
N GLY A 47 7.02 -3.54 12.80
CA GLY A 47 7.85 -4.73 12.81
C GLY A 47 7.23 -5.93 12.09
N ILE A 48 5.96 -5.87 11.68
CA ILE A 48 5.35 -6.98 10.94
C ILE A 48 5.86 -7.03 9.50
N GLN A 49 6.22 -8.24 9.07
CA GLN A 49 6.43 -8.54 7.65
C GLN A 49 5.09 -8.96 7.04
N PHE A 50 4.59 -8.16 6.09
CA PHE A 50 3.26 -8.35 5.54
C PHE A 50 3.25 -8.76 4.06
N GLY A 51 4.42 -8.86 3.45
CA GLY A 51 4.58 -9.31 2.08
C GLY A 51 6.01 -9.75 1.77
N LYS A 52 6.14 -10.53 0.71
CA LYS A 52 7.40 -11.10 0.22
C LYS A 52 7.40 -11.08 -1.30
N VAL A 53 8.54 -10.75 -1.90
CA VAL A 53 8.77 -10.83 -3.34
C VAL A 53 10.01 -11.67 -3.64
N TYR A 54 9.90 -12.55 -4.63
CA TYR A 54 10.96 -13.44 -5.08
C TYR A 54 11.16 -13.35 -6.59
N GLY A 55 12.41 -13.32 -7.04
CA GLY A 55 12.76 -13.37 -8.46
C GLY A 55 14.09 -12.68 -8.78
N ARG A 56 14.24 -12.13 -9.98
CA ARG A 56 15.50 -11.48 -10.40
C ARG A 56 15.76 -10.24 -9.55
N ALA A 57 16.89 -10.22 -8.83
CA ALA A 57 17.25 -9.14 -7.91
C ALA A 57 17.18 -7.74 -8.53
N HIS A 58 17.65 -7.60 -9.78
CA HIS A 58 17.56 -6.36 -10.54
C HIS A 58 16.12 -5.86 -10.69
N ASN A 59 15.19 -6.74 -11.03
CA ASN A 59 13.79 -6.37 -11.31
C ASN A 59 13.04 -6.03 -10.01
N ILE A 60 13.37 -6.71 -8.92
CA ILE A 60 12.88 -6.34 -7.57
C ILE A 60 13.28 -4.90 -7.23
N VAL A 61 14.56 -4.56 -7.39
CA VAL A 61 15.08 -3.21 -7.06
C VAL A 61 14.52 -2.13 -7.98
N VAL A 62 14.32 -2.43 -9.27
CA VAL A 62 13.67 -1.51 -10.23
C VAL A 62 12.26 -1.14 -9.78
N ALA A 63 11.47 -2.12 -9.33
CA ALA A 63 10.09 -1.89 -8.87
C ALA A 63 10.02 -1.27 -7.47
N GLU A 64 10.99 -1.57 -6.59
CA GLU A 64 10.95 -1.31 -5.15
C GLU A 64 10.53 0.12 -4.81
N ARG A 65 11.23 1.13 -5.34
CA ARG A 65 10.99 2.53 -4.95
C ARG A 65 9.61 3.00 -5.39
N VAL A 66 9.16 2.58 -6.57
CA VAL A 66 7.85 2.94 -7.11
C VAL A 66 6.75 2.34 -6.24
N VAL A 67 6.85 1.05 -5.94
CA VAL A 67 5.91 0.33 -5.06
C VAL A 67 5.86 0.99 -3.68
N LEU A 68 7.01 1.18 -3.03
CA LEU A 68 7.06 1.73 -1.67
C LEU A 68 6.51 3.15 -1.61
N ASN A 69 6.82 4.01 -2.60
CA ASN A 69 6.30 5.38 -2.62
C ASN A 69 4.77 5.42 -2.67
N PHE A 70 4.15 4.57 -3.51
CA PHE A 70 2.69 4.52 -3.60
C PHE A 70 2.06 3.87 -2.38
N MET A 71 2.58 2.73 -1.91
CA MET A 71 2.06 2.06 -0.72
C MET A 71 2.15 2.95 0.52
N GLN A 72 3.26 3.65 0.73
CA GLN A 72 3.43 4.57 1.87
C GLN A 72 2.41 5.71 1.82
N ARG A 73 2.22 6.33 0.64
CA ARG A 73 1.23 7.38 0.46
C ARG A 73 -0.19 6.88 0.73
N MET A 74 -0.57 5.78 0.10
CA MET A 74 -1.91 5.21 0.23
C MET A 74 -2.18 4.77 1.67
N SER A 75 -1.22 4.09 2.31
CA SER A 75 -1.32 3.65 3.70
C SER A 75 -1.43 4.84 4.66
N GLY A 76 -0.71 5.94 4.41
CA GLY A 76 -0.83 7.17 5.20
C GLY A 76 -2.23 7.79 5.11
N ILE A 77 -2.80 7.87 3.91
CA ILE A 77 -4.18 8.36 3.70
C ILE A 77 -5.19 7.43 4.39
N ALA A 78 -5.02 6.11 4.24
CA ALA A 78 -5.92 5.13 4.83
C ALA A 78 -5.88 5.19 6.37
N THR A 79 -4.68 5.24 6.96
CA THR A 79 -4.49 5.32 8.41
C THR A 79 -5.14 6.56 9.00
N LEU A 80 -4.90 7.74 8.40
CA LEU A 80 -5.50 8.99 8.87
C LEU A 80 -7.02 9.00 8.70
N THR A 81 -7.52 8.49 7.57
CA THR A 81 -8.96 8.36 7.32
C THR A 81 -9.63 7.49 8.38
N LYS A 82 -9.03 6.34 8.74
CA LYS A 82 -9.56 5.44 9.76
C LYS A 82 -9.69 6.13 11.11
N ALA A 83 -8.63 6.81 11.56
CA ALA A 83 -8.65 7.56 12.82
C ALA A 83 -9.72 8.67 12.84
N MET A 84 -9.88 9.39 11.73
CA MET A 84 -10.94 10.41 11.60
C MET A 84 -12.35 9.81 11.62
N ALA A 85 -12.55 8.69 10.94
CA ALA A 85 -13.85 8.02 10.88
C ALA A 85 -14.28 7.47 12.24
N GLU A 86 -13.35 6.89 13.00
CA GLU A 86 -13.60 6.43 14.37
C GLU A 86 -13.98 7.59 15.30
N ALA A 87 -13.28 8.72 15.20
CA ALA A 87 -13.58 9.92 15.99
C ALA A 87 -14.90 10.61 15.61
N ALA A 88 -15.35 10.47 14.36
CA ALA A 88 -16.56 11.11 13.85
C ALA A 88 -17.84 10.28 14.04
N SER A 89 -17.73 9.02 14.49
CA SER A 89 -18.87 8.10 14.63
C SER A 89 -20.02 8.72 15.46
N PRO A 90 -21.29 8.65 14.99
CA PRO A 90 -21.79 7.86 13.86
C PRO A 90 -21.79 8.59 12.50
N ALA A 91 -21.16 9.76 12.38
CA ALA A 91 -21.06 10.48 11.11
C ALA A 91 -20.04 9.81 10.17
N TYR A 92 -20.25 9.99 8.86
CA TYR A 92 -19.36 9.47 7.82
C TYR A 92 -18.35 10.53 7.37
N ILE A 93 -17.09 10.12 7.22
CA ILE A 93 -16.04 10.94 6.61
C ILE A 93 -16.07 10.74 5.09
N LEU A 94 -16.07 11.84 4.33
CA LEU A 94 -16.04 11.83 2.87
C LEU A 94 -14.80 12.53 2.33
N GLU A 95 -14.31 12.07 1.18
CA GLU A 95 -13.19 12.67 0.50
C GLU A 95 -13.60 13.87 -0.39
N THR A 96 -12.63 14.77 -0.66
CA THR A 96 -12.89 15.98 -1.45
C THR A 96 -12.29 15.92 -2.85
N ARG A 97 -12.31 17.05 -3.58
CA ARG A 97 -11.55 17.21 -4.82
C ARG A 97 -10.12 17.74 -4.62
N LYS A 98 -9.71 18.05 -3.39
CA LYS A 98 -8.37 18.54 -3.03
C LYS A 98 -7.41 17.36 -2.88
N THR A 99 -7.09 16.70 -3.98
CA THR A 99 -6.14 15.59 -4.06
C THR A 99 -4.79 16.07 -4.58
N ALA A 100 -3.73 15.27 -4.44
CA ALA A 100 -2.47 15.61 -5.07
C ALA A 100 -2.62 15.63 -6.61
N PRO A 101 -1.91 16.54 -7.31
CA PRO A 101 -1.92 16.59 -8.77
C PRO A 101 -1.61 15.21 -9.37
N CYS A 102 -2.38 14.81 -10.38
CA CYS A 102 -2.25 13.52 -11.09
C CYS A 102 -2.48 12.25 -10.24
N LEU A 103 -2.73 12.36 -8.92
CA LEU A 103 -2.87 11.21 -8.03
C LEU A 103 -4.29 11.03 -7.48
N ARG A 104 -5.27 11.76 -8.03
CA ARG A 104 -6.67 11.73 -7.58
C ARG A 104 -7.21 10.31 -7.43
N LEU A 105 -6.95 9.43 -8.40
CA LEU A 105 -7.45 8.06 -8.38
C LEU A 105 -6.89 7.28 -7.18
N LEU A 106 -5.58 7.37 -6.96
CA LEU A 106 -4.90 6.67 -5.87
C LEU A 106 -5.29 7.21 -4.50
N ASP A 107 -5.41 8.54 -4.37
CA ASP A 107 -5.84 9.18 -3.13
C ASP A 107 -7.26 8.76 -2.74
N LYS A 108 -8.17 8.72 -3.73
CA LYS A 108 -9.56 8.25 -3.51
C LYS A 108 -9.62 6.75 -3.24
N TRP A 109 -8.78 5.97 -3.90
CA TRP A 109 -8.70 4.54 -3.65
C TRP A 109 -8.25 4.28 -2.21
N ALA A 110 -7.18 4.92 -1.75
CA ALA A 110 -6.71 4.81 -0.38
C ALA A 110 -7.76 5.18 0.67
N HIS A 111 -8.58 6.21 0.42
CA HIS A 111 -9.71 6.53 1.28
C HIS A 111 -10.74 5.39 1.35
N LYS A 112 -11.12 4.84 0.20
CA LYS A 112 -12.15 3.78 0.09
C LYS A 112 -11.77 2.46 0.73
N VAL A 113 -10.48 2.20 0.93
CA VAL A 113 -9.99 0.99 1.58
C VAL A 113 -10.52 0.82 3.02
N ASN A 114 -10.97 1.90 3.67
CA ASN A 114 -11.54 1.86 5.02
C ASN A 114 -13.08 1.75 5.09
N ASN A 115 -13.77 1.85 3.95
CA ASN A 115 -15.23 1.83 3.88
C ASN A 115 -15.78 0.45 3.56
#